data_AF-A0A848YEK5-F1
#
_entry.id   AF-A0A848YEK5-F1
#
_cell.length_a   1.000
_cell.length_b   1.000
_cell.length_c   1.000
_cell.angle_alpha   90.00
_cell.angle_beta   90.00
_cell.angle_gamma   90.00
#
_symmetry.space_group_name_H-M   'P 1'
#
loop_
_entity.id
_entity.type
_entity.pdbx_description
1 polymer ?
#
loop_
_entity_poly.entity_id
_entity_poly.type
_entity_poly.pdbx_seq_one_letter_code
_entity_poly.pdbx_strand_id
1 'polypeptide(L)' 'MTRPNFVFITADQQRGDCYGFMGRNIKTPHLDQLRSEGAWLEANVTPCVVCQP' A
#
# COMPACT_ATOMS: atom_id res chain seq x y z
N MET A 1 5.02 5.63 -28.33
CA MET A 1 4.74 5.19 -26.95
C MET A 1 3.33 5.61 -26.60
N THR A 2 2.48 4.68 -26.15
CA THR A 2 1.13 5.00 -25.70
C THR A 2 1.18 5.76 -24.37
N ARG A 3 0.30 6.75 -24.20
CA ARG A 3 0.18 7.47 -22.92
C ARG A 3 -0.31 6.49 -21.84
N PRO A 4 0.44 6.30 -20.72
CA PRO A 4 0.00 5.39 -19.66
C PRO A 4 -1.18 5.98 -18.89
N ASN A 5 -1.97 5.09 -18.28
CA ASN A 5 -3.00 5.46 -17.31
C ASN A 5 -2.42 5.31 -15.90
N PHE A 6 -2.76 6.24 -15.01
CA PHE A 6 -2.36 6.20 -13.60
C PHE A 6 -3.59 6.09 -12.73
N VAL A 7 -3.56 5.18 -11.75
CA VAL A 7 -4.60 5.00 -10.74
C VAL A 7 -3.94 5.13 -9.37
N PHE A 8 -4.43 6.05 -8.55
CA PHE A 8 -4.03 6.19 -7.16
C PHE A 8 -5.06 5.49 -6.29
N ILE A 9 -4.61 4.52 -5.50
CA ILE A 9 -5.42 3.83 -4.50
C ILE A 9 -4.90 4.27 -3.14
N THR A 10 -5.77 4.88 -2.34
CA THR A 10 -5.48 5.28 -0.96
C THR A 10 -6.45 4.58 -0.02
N ALA A 11 -5.99 4.30 1.20
CA ALA A 11 -6.80 3.71 2.25
C ALA A 11 -6.69 4.57 3.51
N ASP A 12 -7.82 4.89 4.12
CA ASP A 12 -7.85 5.68 5.34
C ASP A 12 -7.49 4.80 6.55
N GLN A 13 -6.64 5.33 7.44
CA GLN A 13 -6.18 4.69 8.67
C GLN A 13 -5.56 3.27 8.52
N GLN A 14 -5.10 2.89 7.32
CA GLN A 14 -4.45 1.60 7.13
C GLN A 14 -3.09 1.56 7.82
N ARG A 15 -2.90 0.61 8.74
CA ARG A 15 -1.61 0.40 9.41
C ARG A 15 -0.58 -0.20 8.46
N GLY A 16 0.68 0.21 8.60
CA GLY A 16 1.80 -0.27 7.78
C GLY A 16 2.12 -1.76 7.93
N ASP A 17 1.71 -2.39 9.03
CA ASP A 17 1.92 -3.83 9.28
C ASP A 17 0.69 -4.70 8.94
N CYS A 18 -0.42 -4.10 8.49
CA CYS A 18 -1.66 -4.82 8.17
C CYS A 18 -1.71 -5.38 6.74
N TYR A 19 -0.72 -6.20 6.39
CA TYR A 19 -0.66 -6.93 5.12
C TYR A 19 -0.37 -8.42 5.37
N GLY A 20 -0.90 -9.30 4.52
CA GLY A 20 -0.69 -10.74 4.62
C GLY A 20 0.79 -11.12 4.49
N PHE A 21 1.53 -10.41 3.64
CA PHE A 21 2.97 -10.60 3.51
C PHE A 21 3.82 -10.07 4.69
N MET A 22 3.21 -9.41 5.68
CA MET A 22 3.87 -8.91 6.90
C MET A 22 3.74 -9.89 8.09
N GLY A 23 3.24 -11.10 7.86
CA GLY A 23 3.19 -12.17 8.87
C GLY A 23 2.08 -12.02 9.91
N ARG A 24 1.18 -11.03 9.78
CA ARG A 24 -0.04 -10.95 10.59
C ARG A 24 -1.07 -11.96 10.07
N ASN A 25 -2.01 -12.37 10.93
CA ASN A 25 -3.16 -13.20 10.53
C ASN A 25 -4.22 -12.36 9.77
N ILE A 26 -3.82 -11.76 8.65
CA ILE A 26 -4.62 -10.89 7.78
C ILE A 26 -4.46 -11.41 6.36
N LYS A 27 -5.55 -11.48 5.58
CA LYS A 27 -5.53 -11.96 4.21
C LYS A 27 -5.69 -10.80 3.24
N THR A 28 -4.65 -10.48 2.48
CA THR A 28 -4.65 -9.42 1.45
C THR A 28 -4.14 -9.92 0.10
N PRO A 29 -4.71 -11.01 -0.47
CA PRO A 29 -4.11 -11.68 -1.62
C PRO A 29 -3.89 -10.77 -2.84
N HIS A 30 -4.77 -9.79 -3.09
CA HIS A 30 -4.61 -8.84 -4.19
C HIS A 30 -3.52 -7.78 -3.94
N LEU A 31 -3.29 -7.38 -2.68
CA LEU A 31 -2.18 -6.48 -2.34
C LEU A 31 -0.85 -7.23 -2.33
N ASP A 32 -0.88 -8.50 -1.93
CA ASP A 32 0.28 -9.39 -1.98
C ASP A 32 0.72 -9.62 -3.44
N GLN A 33 -0.25 -9.81 -4.35
CA GLN A 33 0.00 -9.86 -5.80
C GLN A 33 0.57 -8.53 -6.31
N LEU A 34 -0.05 -7.39 -5.97
CA LEU A 34 0.43 -6.07 -6.39
C LEU A 34 1.88 -5.80 -5.94
N ARG A 35 2.24 -6.23 -4.73
CA ARG A 35 3.63 -6.20 -4.26
C ARG A 35 4.55 -7.05 -5.13
N SER A 36 4.14 -8.27 -5.46
CA SER A 36 4.97 -9.22 -6.23
C SER A 36 5.25 -8.77 -7.68
N GLU A 37 4.33 -8.02 -8.26
CA GLU A 37 4.43 -7.49 -9.64
C GLU A 37 5.04 -6.08 -9.69
N GLY A 38 5.25 -5.45 -8.53
CA GLY A 38 5.64 -4.05 -8.41
C GLY A 38 6.78 -3.82 -7.43
N ALA A 39 6.79 -2.62 -6.82
CA ALA A 39 7.77 -2.22 -5.82
C ALA A 39 7.09 -2.03 -4.45
N TRP A 40 7.75 -2.49 -3.40
CA TRP A 40 7.35 -2.26 -2.01
C TRP A 40 8.26 -1.20 -1.38
N LEU A 41 7.67 -0.15 -0.82
CA LEU A 41 8.37 0.93 -0.13
C LEU A 41 8.28 0.70 1.38
N GLU A 42 9.24 -0.03 1.93
CA GLU A 42 9.25 -0.44 3.35
C GLU A 42 9.25 0.75 4.33
N ALA A 43 9.86 1.87 3.96
CA ALA A 43 9.99 3.07 4.77
C ALA A 43 9.13 4.25 4.26
N ASN A 44 7.90 3.99 3.83
CA ASN A 44 6.96 5.04 3.40
C ASN A 44 6.26 5.69 4.60
N VAL A 45 6.74 6.86 5.04
CA VAL A 45 6.24 7.57 6.22
C VAL A 45 5.36 8.74 5.82
N THR A 46 4.16 8.83 6.41
CA THR A 46 3.26 9.98 6.19
C THR A 46 3.85 11.27 6.76
N PRO A 47 3.73 12.42 6.08
CA PRO A 47 4.21 13.70 6.60
C PRO A 47 3.34 14.23 7.77
N CYS A 48 2.13 13.71 7.95
CA CYS A 48 1.23 14.09 9.04
C CYS A 48 0.48 12.87 9.60
N VAL A 49 0.26 12.84 10.91
CA VAL A 49 -0.38 11.72 11.64
C VAL A 49 -1.91 11.85 11.73
N VAL A 50 -2.49 12.86 11.10
CA VAL A 50 -3.93 13.11 11.04
C VAL A 50 -4.40 13.33 9.60
N CYS A 51 -5.69 13.10 9.33
CA CYS A 51 -6.25 13.11 7.97
C CYS A 51 -6.27 14.50 7.34
N GLN A 52 -6.64 15.53 8.09
CA GLN A 52 -6.48 16.94 7.71
C GLN A 52 -5.38 17.55 8.60
N PRO A 53 -4.21 17.91 8.02
CA PRO A 53 -3.11 18.53 8.77
C PRO A 53 -3.43 19.95 9.25
#